data_AF-W9ZGC8-F1
#
_entry.id   AF-W9ZGC8-F1
#
_cell.length_a   1.000
_cell.length_b   1.000
_cell.length_c   1.000
_cell.angle_alpha   90.00
_cell.angle_beta   90.00
_cell.angle_gamma   90.00
#
_symmetry.space_group_name_H-M   'P 1'
#
loop_
_entity.id
_entity.type
_entity.pdbx_description
1 polymer ?
#
loop_
_entity_poly.entity_id
_entity_poly.type
_entity_poly.pdbx_seq_one_letter_code
_entity_poly.pdbx_strand_id
1 'polypeptide(L)'
;MFAGQMACEALNFGLKRLIREERPKQMYGKGYGMPSSHSQFVAFFAVSLSLFLIFRHVPTPSMSYSPSTLPERLLLSVLAYVGAGAVAASRVYLNYHTPKQVFVGVAAGVSFAIVWFVFTSCLRRSGWLEWGLDTWLSRRLRIRDLVTTEDLQDAGWERWETRRQARRGIKAKRTSKKNR
;
A
#
# COMPACT_ATOMS: atom_id res chain seq x y z
N MET A 1 -3.63 3.89 -1.45
CA MET A 1 -3.03 2.84 -2.32
C MET A 1 -4.07 2.08 -3.12
N PHE A 2 -5.15 1.58 -2.51
CA PHE A 2 -6.19 0.80 -3.20
C PHE A 2 -6.79 1.49 -4.43
N ALA A 3 -7.29 2.73 -4.29
CA ALA A 3 -7.84 3.48 -5.42
C ALA A 3 -6.82 3.67 -6.57
N GLY A 4 -5.55 3.89 -6.21
CA GLY A 4 -4.46 3.96 -7.18
C GLY A 4 -4.23 2.63 -7.90
N GLN A 5 -4.32 1.50 -7.20
CA GLN A 5 -4.23 0.18 -7.84
C GLN A 5 -5.39 -0.08 -8.81
N MET A 6 -6.62 0.24 -8.41
CA MET A 6 -7.78 0.10 -9.30
C MET A 6 -7.65 0.98 -10.55
N ALA A 7 -7.15 2.22 -10.39
CA ALA A 7 -6.86 3.09 -11.52
C ALA A 7 -5.72 2.56 -12.40
N CYS A 8 -4.68 1.95 -11.81
CA CYS A 8 -3.59 1.31 -12.53
C CYS A 8 -4.10 0.14 -13.38
N GLU A 9 -4.99 -0.68 -12.83
CA GLU A 9 -5.61 -1.80 -13.54
C GLU A 9 -6.52 -1.34 -14.68
N ALA A 10 -7.29 -0.27 -14.45
CA ALA A 10 -8.09 0.37 -15.50
C ALA A 10 -7.20 0.92 -16.63
N LEU A 11 -6.07 1.53 -16.29
CA LEU A 11 -5.07 1.98 -17.26
C LEU A 11 -4.47 0.80 -18.04
N ASN A 12 -4.14 -0.31 -17.37
CA ASN A 12 -3.68 -1.53 -18.05
C ASN A 12 -4.72 -2.06 -19.05
N PHE A 13 -5.99 -2.09 -18.63
CA PHE A 13 -7.11 -2.54 -19.45
C PHE A 13 -7.32 -1.66 -20.69
N GLY A 14 -7.13 -0.34 -20.55
CA GLY A 14 -7.13 0.61 -21.66
C GLY A 14 -5.94 0.41 -22.60
N LEU A 15 -4.72 0.33 -22.07
CA LEU A 15 -3.50 0.13 -22.86
C LEU A 15 -3.54 -1.17 -23.67
N LYS A 16 -4.05 -2.26 -23.10
CA LYS A 16 -4.22 -3.52 -23.83
C LYS A 16 -5.11 -3.40 -25.06
N ARG A 17 -6.15 -2.56 -25.00
CA ARG A 17 -7.07 -2.31 -26.13
C ARG A 17 -6.49 -1.37 -27.18
N LEU A 18 -5.54 -0.52 -26.78
CA LEU A 18 -4.86 0.40 -27.67
C LEU A 18 -3.74 -0.30 -28.44
N ILE A 19 -2.87 -1.05 -27.75
CA ILE A 19 -1.68 -1.67 -28.34
C ILE A 19 -2.03 -2.96 -29.08
N ARG A 20 -2.94 -3.77 -28.53
CA ARG A 20 -3.43 -5.02 -29.14
C ARG A 20 -2.35 -6.03 -29.53
N GLU A 21 -1.19 -6.01 -28.84
CA GLU A 21 -0.11 -6.96 -29.12
C GLU A 21 -0.52 -8.39 -28.71
N GLU A 22 -0.19 -9.36 -29.56
CA GLU A 22 -0.45 -10.78 -29.31
C GLU A 22 0.43 -11.34 -28.18
N ARG A 23 -0.04 -12.42 -27.56
CA ARG A 23 0.73 -13.18 -26.55
C ARG A 23 1.76 -14.10 -27.22
N PRO A 24 2.77 -14.60 -26.49
CA PRO A 24 3.67 -15.62 -27.01
C PRO A 24 2.90 -16.81 -27.62
N LYS A 25 3.36 -17.31 -28.78
CA LYS A 25 2.66 -18.34 -29.58
C LYS A 25 2.36 -19.65 -28.83
N GLN A 26 3.05 -19.91 -27.73
CA GLN A 26 2.92 -21.13 -26.91
C GLN A 26 1.86 -21.03 -25.81
N MET A 27 1.16 -19.90 -25.70
CA MET A 27 0.13 -19.68 -24.68
C MET A 27 -1.29 -19.71 -25.27
N TYR A 28 -2.04 -20.77 -24.99
CA TYR A 28 -3.49 -20.83 -25.23
C TYR A 28 -4.24 -20.00 -24.18
N GLY A 29 -4.33 -18.69 -24.39
CA GLY A 29 -5.10 -17.78 -23.55
C GLY A 29 -5.72 -16.65 -24.37
N LYS A 30 -7.00 -16.37 -24.14
CA LYS A 30 -7.71 -15.28 -24.84
C LYS A 30 -7.20 -13.90 -24.37
N GLY A 31 -6.93 -12.99 -25.30
CA GLY A 31 -6.67 -11.56 -25.04
C GLY A 31 -5.21 -11.09 -25.26
N TYR A 32 -5.04 -9.76 -25.30
CA TYR A 32 -3.77 -9.11 -25.61
C TYR A 32 -2.68 -9.30 -24.53
N GLY A 33 -1.42 -9.37 -24.96
CA GLY A 33 -0.24 -9.66 -24.13
C GLY A 33 0.47 -8.44 -23.57
N MET A 34 0.33 -7.27 -24.21
CA MET A 34 1.01 -6.04 -23.81
C MET A 34 0.03 -4.98 -23.27
N PRO A 35 0.33 -4.32 -22.14
CA PRO A 35 1.36 -4.63 -21.15
C PRO A 35 0.96 -5.76 -20.19
N SER A 36 1.94 -6.44 -19.59
CA SER A 36 1.70 -7.43 -18.53
C SER A 36 1.02 -6.77 -17.32
N SER A 37 -0.23 -7.17 -17.00
CA SER A 37 -0.97 -6.61 -15.85
C SER A 37 -0.30 -6.96 -14.53
N HIS A 38 0.18 -8.19 -14.37
CA HIS A 38 0.83 -8.62 -13.13
C HIS A 38 2.09 -7.79 -12.87
N SER A 39 2.91 -7.59 -13.91
CA SER A 39 4.14 -6.81 -13.82
C SER A 39 3.84 -5.33 -13.54
N GLN A 40 2.81 -4.76 -14.18
CA GLN A 40 2.37 -3.39 -13.93
C GLN A 40 1.84 -3.20 -12.51
N PHE A 41 0.98 -4.12 -12.03
CA PHE A 41 0.39 -4.08 -10.71
C PHE A 41 1.43 -4.14 -9.59
N VAL A 42 2.37 -5.09 -9.66
CA VAL A 42 3.39 -5.25 -8.62
C VAL A 42 4.44 -4.14 -8.67
N ALA A 43 4.77 -3.62 -9.86
CA ALA A 43 5.64 -2.46 -9.99
C ALA A 43 5.00 -1.20 -9.38
N PHE A 44 3.73 -0.94 -9.68
CA PHE A 44 2.99 0.15 -9.05
C PHE A 44 2.95 -0.02 -7.53
N PHE A 45 2.68 -1.23 -7.03
CA PHE A 45 2.63 -1.52 -5.60
C PHE A 45 3.95 -1.20 -4.92
N ALA A 46 5.06 -1.75 -5.42
CA ALA A 46 6.37 -1.61 -4.82
C ALA A 46 6.85 -0.16 -4.81
N VAL A 47 6.68 0.56 -5.93
CA VAL A 47 7.06 1.98 -6.01
C VAL A 47 6.18 2.84 -5.11
N SER A 48 4.86 2.65 -5.16
CA SER A 48 3.94 3.43 -4.33
C SER A 48 4.18 3.21 -2.84
N LEU A 49 4.47 1.96 -2.45
CA LEU A 49 4.78 1.61 -1.06
C LEU A 49 6.08 2.26 -0.62
N SER A 50 7.12 2.16 -1.44
CA SER A 50 8.43 2.76 -1.14
C SER A 50 8.33 4.28 -1.01
N LEU A 51 7.67 4.94 -1.96
CA LEU A 51 7.46 6.40 -1.91
C LEU A 51 6.67 6.81 -0.66
N PHE A 52 5.67 6.02 -0.29
CA PHE A 52 4.89 6.25 0.92
C PHE A 52 5.78 6.12 2.17
N LEU A 53 6.47 5.00 2.35
CA LEU A 53 7.29 4.70 3.53
C LEU A 53 8.45 5.70 3.73
N ILE A 54 9.08 6.12 2.63
CA ILE A 54 10.26 6.99 2.65
C ILE A 54 9.88 8.47 2.79
N PHE A 55 8.88 8.94 2.03
CA PHE A 55 8.62 10.38 1.91
C PHE A 55 7.35 10.87 2.61
N ARG A 56 6.34 10.01 2.78
CA ARG A 56 5.02 10.43 3.29
C ARG A 56 4.73 9.92 4.69
N HIS A 57 5.36 8.84 5.09
CA HIS A 57 5.19 8.25 6.40
C HIS A 57 5.98 9.05 7.44
N VAL A 58 5.28 9.80 8.27
CA VAL A 58 5.88 10.61 9.34
C VAL A 58 5.23 10.16 10.65
N PRO A 59 5.61 8.99 11.19
CA PRO A 59 5.04 8.49 12.41
C PRO A 59 5.40 9.44 13.55
N THR A 60 4.36 9.89 14.24
CA THR A 60 4.50 10.69 15.44
C THR A 60 4.91 9.79 16.59
N PRO A 61 5.94 10.14 17.38
CA PRO A 61 6.30 9.38 18.56
C PRO A 61 5.10 9.36 19.52
N SER A 62 4.56 8.17 19.80
CA SER A 62 3.63 7.99 20.91
C SER A 62 4.41 7.70 22.19
N MET A 63 3.84 7.98 23.36
CA MET A 63 4.54 7.75 24.64
C MET A 63 4.87 6.26 24.90
N SER A 64 4.32 5.34 24.11
CA SER A 64 4.34 3.90 24.37
C SER A 64 5.17 3.07 23.39
N TYR A 65 5.61 3.61 22.25
CA TYR A 65 6.35 2.85 21.22
C TYR A 65 7.34 3.69 20.40
N SER A 66 8.40 3.05 19.91
CA SER A 66 9.36 3.70 19.02
C SER A 66 8.83 3.69 17.59
N PRO A 67 8.68 4.84 16.92
CA PRO A 67 8.20 4.89 15.54
C PRO A 67 9.09 4.04 14.63
N SER A 68 8.51 3.46 13.57
CA SER A 68 9.26 2.68 12.58
C SER A 68 10.48 3.45 12.07
N THR A 69 11.65 2.82 12.11
CA THR A 69 12.90 3.49 11.77
C THR A 69 13.10 3.56 10.25
N LEU A 70 13.89 4.53 9.78
CA LEU A 70 14.19 4.63 8.34
C LEU A 70 14.80 3.32 7.76
N PRO A 71 15.74 2.63 8.45
CA PRO A 71 16.26 1.34 7.97
C PRO A 71 15.18 0.26 7.82
N GLU A 72 14.23 0.15 8.75
CA GLU A 72 13.11 -0.80 8.65
C GLU A 72 12.24 -0.50 7.43
N ARG A 73 11.95 0.78 7.18
CA ARG A 73 11.18 1.21 6.02
C ARG A 73 11.90 0.94 4.70
N LEU A 74 13.21 1.15 4.67
CA LEU A 74 14.05 0.79 3.53
C LEU A 74 14.06 -0.72 3.30
N LEU A 75 14.18 -1.53 4.36
CA LEU A 75 14.12 -2.98 4.28
C LEU A 75 12.77 -3.44 3.70
N LEU A 76 11.65 -2.91 4.20
CA LEU A 76 10.32 -3.23 3.66
C LEU A 76 10.19 -2.84 2.18
N SER A 77 10.76 -1.70 1.79
CA SER A 77 10.79 -1.26 0.39
C SER A 77 11.58 -2.23 -0.50
N VAL A 78 12.76 -2.67 -0.04
CA VAL A 78 13.59 -3.66 -0.73
C VAL A 78 12.85 -4.98 -0.88
N LEU A 79 12.22 -5.48 0.19
CA LEU A 79 11.43 -6.71 0.15
C LEU A 79 10.28 -6.61 -0.86
N ALA A 80 9.61 -5.46 -0.95
CA ALA A 80 8.57 -5.22 -1.94
C ALA A 80 9.11 -5.28 -3.38
N TYR A 81 10.28 -4.72 -3.65
CA TYR A 81 10.93 -4.82 -4.97
C TYR A 81 11.38 -6.24 -5.31
N VAL A 82 11.90 -6.99 -4.33
CA VAL A 82 12.25 -8.40 -4.53
C VAL A 82 11.01 -9.21 -4.90
N GLY A 83 9.90 -9.03 -4.18
CA GLY A 83 8.62 -9.67 -4.50
C GLY A 83 8.09 -9.28 -5.88
N ALA A 84 8.17 -8.00 -6.25
CA ALA A 84 7.78 -7.53 -7.57
C ALA A 84 8.63 -8.15 -8.69
N GLY A 85 9.94 -8.25 -8.47
CA GLY A 85 10.88 -8.91 -9.38
C GLY A 85 10.56 -10.40 -9.56
N ALA A 86 10.28 -11.11 -8.46
CA ALA A 86 9.90 -12.53 -8.50
C ALA A 86 8.60 -12.76 -9.29
N VAL A 87 7.59 -11.91 -9.11
CA VAL A 87 6.34 -11.97 -9.90
C VAL A 87 6.61 -11.65 -11.37
N ALA A 88 7.41 -10.63 -11.68
CA ALA A 88 7.75 -10.30 -13.06
C ALA A 88 8.51 -11.44 -13.76
N ALA A 89 9.48 -12.05 -13.06
CA ALA A 89 10.24 -13.19 -13.55
C ALA A 89 9.36 -14.42 -13.79
N SER A 90 8.39 -14.69 -12.91
CA SER A 90 7.47 -15.84 -13.10
C SER A 90 6.61 -15.71 -14.35
N ARG A 91 6.27 -14.48 -14.79
CA ARG A 91 5.52 -14.25 -16.03
C ARG A 91 6.31 -14.65 -17.28
N VAL A 92 7.63 -14.48 -17.26
CA VAL A 92 8.52 -14.91 -18.34
C VAL A 92 8.79 -16.41 -18.23
N TYR A 93 9.14 -16.90 -17.04
CA TYR A 93 9.48 -18.30 -16.80
C TYR A 93 8.34 -19.26 -17.17
N LEU A 94 7.10 -18.92 -16.82
CA LEU A 94 5.92 -19.72 -17.15
C LEU A 94 5.39 -19.45 -18.58
N ASN A 95 6.16 -18.75 -19.42
CA ASN A 95 5.84 -18.40 -20.81
C ASN A 95 4.53 -17.61 -20.99
N TYR A 96 4.02 -16.95 -19.95
CA TYR A 96 2.81 -16.13 -20.05
C TYR A 96 3.02 -14.85 -20.86
N HIS A 97 4.21 -14.26 -20.78
CA HIS A 97 4.55 -12.98 -21.42
C HIS A 97 6.00 -13.00 -21.93
N THR A 98 6.27 -12.21 -22.96
CA THR A 98 7.65 -11.94 -23.38
C THR A 98 8.34 -10.99 -22.39
N PRO A 99 9.69 -10.99 -22.31
CA PRO A 99 10.42 -10.02 -21.51
C PRO A 99 10.05 -8.57 -21.87
N LYS A 100 9.83 -8.26 -23.15
CA LYS A 100 9.40 -6.93 -23.61
C LYS A 100 8.07 -6.51 -22.98
N GLN A 101 7.08 -7.41 -22.97
CA GLN A 101 5.75 -7.15 -22.38
C GLN A 101 5.81 -6.93 -20.87
N VAL A 102 6.72 -7.64 -20.19
CA VAL A 102 6.99 -7.45 -18.76
C VAL A 102 7.64 -6.09 -18.51
N PHE A 103 8.68 -5.72 -19.26
CA PHE A 103 9.36 -4.43 -19.10
C PHE A 103 8.42 -3.24 -19.34
N VAL A 104 7.58 -3.30 -20.37
CA VAL A 104 6.60 -2.22 -20.61
C VAL A 104 5.54 -2.17 -19.51
N GLY A 105 5.12 -3.32 -18.96
CA GLY A 105 4.26 -3.35 -17.79
C GLY A 105 4.90 -2.70 -16.57
N VAL A 106 6.16 -3.03 -16.27
CA VAL A 106 6.93 -2.41 -15.18
C VAL A 106 7.05 -0.90 -15.40
N ALA A 107 7.46 -0.46 -16.58
CA ALA A 107 7.61 0.95 -16.91
C ALA A 107 6.28 1.72 -16.72
N ALA A 108 5.18 1.20 -17.25
CA ALA A 108 3.86 1.79 -17.07
C ALA A 108 3.46 1.88 -15.59
N GLY A 109 3.72 0.82 -14.82
CA GLY A 109 3.42 0.77 -13.38
C GLY A 109 4.23 1.79 -12.57
N VAL A 110 5.54 1.91 -12.86
CA VAL A 110 6.44 2.89 -12.24
C VAL A 110 6.00 4.31 -12.56
N SER A 111 5.80 4.63 -13.85
CA SER A 111 5.38 5.96 -14.28
C SER A 111 4.05 6.35 -13.65
N PHE A 112 3.07 5.45 -13.63
CA PHE A 112 1.77 5.71 -13.03
C PHE A 112 1.86 5.87 -11.50
N ALA A 113 2.71 5.09 -10.81
CA ALA A 113 2.94 5.25 -9.38
C ALA A 113 3.48 6.64 -9.02
N ILE A 114 4.43 7.15 -9.79
CA ILE A 114 5.00 8.50 -9.59
C ILE A 114 3.92 9.56 -9.80
N VAL A 115 3.20 9.51 -10.93
CA VAL A 115 2.12 10.45 -11.23
C VAL A 115 1.04 10.42 -10.15
N TRP A 116 0.61 9.22 -9.74
CA TRP A 116 -0.38 9.04 -8.69
C TRP A 116 0.11 9.56 -7.33
N PHE A 117 1.39 9.37 -7.02
CA PHE A 117 1.98 9.87 -5.78
C PHE A 117 1.97 11.41 -5.76
N VAL A 118 2.38 12.06 -6.85
CA VAL A 118 2.35 13.53 -6.97
C VAL A 118 0.91 14.04 -6.91
N PHE A 119 0.00 13.45 -7.68
CA PHE A 119 -1.42 13.82 -7.68
C PHE A 119 -2.01 13.74 -6.26
N THR A 120 -1.78 12.64 -5.54
CA THR A 120 -2.27 12.48 -4.16
C THR A 120 -1.59 13.41 -3.16
N SER A 121 -0.32 13.79 -3.38
CA SER A 121 0.36 14.84 -2.59
C SER A 121 -0.33 16.20 -2.79
N CYS A 122 -0.60 16.58 -4.04
CA CYS A 122 -1.27 17.84 -4.37
C CYS A 122 -2.68 17.89 -3.77
N LEU A 123 -3.44 16.80 -3.92
CA LEU A 123 -4.81 16.71 -3.40
C LEU A 123 -4.85 16.87 -1.87
N ARG A 124 -3.91 16.28 -1.15
CA ARG A 124 -3.74 16.50 0.30
C ARG A 124 -3.38 17.95 0.62
N ARG A 125 -2.40 18.53 -0.07
CA ARG A 125 -1.96 19.92 0.19
C ARG A 125 -3.04 20.95 -0.11
N SER A 126 -3.92 20.67 -1.07
CA SER A 126 -5.04 21.54 -1.44
C SER A 126 -6.24 21.50 -0.48
N GLY A 127 -6.22 20.66 0.56
CA GLY A 127 -7.31 20.58 1.55
C GLY A 127 -8.53 19.77 1.09
N TRP A 128 -8.52 19.21 -0.11
CA TRP A 128 -9.62 18.39 -0.63
C TRP A 128 -9.85 17.12 0.21
N LEU A 129 -8.79 16.57 0.80
CA LEU A 129 -8.91 15.42 1.70
C LEU A 129 -9.68 15.80 2.98
N GLU A 130 -9.33 16.93 3.59
CA GLU A 130 -10.00 17.44 4.79
C GLU A 130 -11.47 17.74 4.51
N TRP A 131 -11.76 18.38 3.37
CA TRP A 131 -13.13 18.61 2.92
C TRP A 131 -13.93 17.29 2.79
N GLY A 132 -13.32 16.25 2.21
CA GLY A 132 -13.96 14.94 2.09
C GLY A 132 -14.22 14.25 3.43
N LEU A 133 -13.31 14.38 4.39
CA LEU A 133 -13.45 13.84 5.75
C LEU A 133 -14.51 14.59 6.57
N ASP A 134 -14.74 15.88 6.27
CA ASP A 134 -15.72 16.73 6.97
C ASP A 134 -17.18 16.44 6.57
N THR A 135 -17.40 15.73 5.45
CA THR A 135 -18.76 15.40 5.01
C THR A 135 -19.54 14.58 6.05
N TRP A 136 -20.86 14.81 6.11
CA TRP A 136 -21.77 14.13 7.05
C TRP A 136 -21.62 12.61 7.02
N LEU A 137 -21.47 12.03 5.84
CA LEU A 137 -21.32 10.58 5.67
C LEU A 137 -19.99 10.08 6.25
N SER A 138 -18.88 10.76 5.94
CA SER A 138 -17.54 10.42 6.47
C SER A 138 -17.51 10.47 8.00
N ARG A 139 -18.13 11.50 8.59
CA ARG A 139 -18.25 11.65 10.04
C ARG A 139 -19.11 10.53 10.66
N ARG A 140 -20.22 10.16 10.04
CA ARG A 140 -21.10 9.09 10.54
C ARG A 140 -20.45 7.71 10.45
N LEU A 141 -19.68 7.46 9.40
CA LEU A 141 -18.91 6.22 9.21
C LEU A 141 -17.58 6.22 9.98
N ARG A 142 -17.23 7.32 10.65
CA ARG A 142 -15.98 7.50 11.41
C ARG A 142 -14.72 7.23 10.58
N ILE A 143 -14.75 7.67 9.32
CA ILE A 143 -13.59 7.61 8.42
C ILE A 143 -12.51 8.51 9.01
N ARG A 144 -11.28 7.98 9.11
CA ARG A 144 -10.13 8.67 9.68
C ARG A 144 -8.93 8.48 8.77
N ASP A 145 -8.16 9.54 8.60
CA ASP A 145 -6.89 9.49 7.91
C ASP A 145 -5.76 9.33 8.93
N LEU A 146 -5.45 8.07 9.25
CA LEU A 146 -4.39 7.70 10.19
C LEU A 146 -3.13 7.24 9.46
N VAL A 147 -3.22 7.07 8.14
CA VAL A 147 -2.20 6.37 7.36
C VAL A 147 -0.84 7.05 7.46
N THR A 148 -0.79 8.38 7.58
CA THR A 148 0.47 9.14 7.63
C THR A 148 1.09 9.24 9.02
N THR A 149 0.28 9.07 10.07
CA THR A 149 0.66 9.38 11.46
C THR A 149 0.81 8.15 12.34
N GLU A 150 0.00 7.12 12.12
CA GLU A 150 0.05 5.87 12.88
C GLU A 150 0.72 4.78 12.05
N ASP A 151 1.65 4.04 12.65
CA ASP A 151 2.12 2.78 12.09
C ASP A 151 0.94 1.78 12.05
N LEU A 152 0.86 0.94 11.00
CA LEU A 152 -0.18 -0.09 10.86
C LEU A 152 -0.26 -1.03 12.08
N GLN A 153 0.88 -1.21 12.76
CA GLN A 153 1.05 -2.03 13.95
C GLN A 153 0.40 -1.38 15.18
N ASP A 154 0.32 -0.05 15.19
CA ASP A 154 -0.12 0.75 16.33
C ASP A 154 -1.62 0.97 16.39
N ALA A 155 -2.34 0.66 15.30
CA ALA A 155 -3.78 0.91 15.12
C ALA A 155 -4.64 0.26 16.24
N GLY A 156 -4.74 0.94 17.38
CA GLY A 156 -5.46 0.49 18.58
C GLY A 156 -4.64 -0.34 19.57
N TRP A 157 -3.35 -0.61 19.33
CA TRP A 157 -2.50 -1.38 20.25
C TRP A 157 -2.33 -0.68 21.60
N GLU A 158 -1.97 0.61 21.57
CA GLU A 158 -1.81 1.42 22.79
C GLU A 158 -3.11 1.43 23.63
N ARG A 159 -4.24 1.70 22.97
CA ARG A 159 -5.56 1.68 23.62
C ARG A 159 -5.90 0.31 24.20
N TRP A 160 -5.44 -0.77 23.60
CA TRP A 160 -5.62 -2.12 24.13
C TRP A 160 -4.73 -2.37 25.36
N GLU A 161 -3.45 -1.99 25.31
CA GLU A 161 -2.47 -2.18 26.39
C GLU A 161 -2.82 -1.35 27.62
N THR A 162 -3.19 -0.07 27.47
CA THR A 162 -3.64 0.79 28.60
C THR A 162 -4.86 0.17 29.31
N ARG A 163 -5.84 -0.34 28.55
CA ARG A 163 -7.03 -1.01 29.11
C ARG A 163 -6.64 -2.29 29.85
N ARG A 164 -5.65 -3.02 29.36
CA ARG A 164 -5.16 -4.26 29.99
C ARG A 164 -4.43 -3.97 31.31
N GLN A 165 -3.56 -2.96 31.33
CA GLN A 165 -2.85 -2.52 32.54
C GLN A 165 -3.82 -2.01 33.61
N ALA A 166 -4.81 -1.19 33.23
CA ALA A 166 -5.86 -0.72 34.15
C ALA A 166 -6.62 -1.89 34.80
N ARG A 167 -7.00 -2.91 34.01
CA ARG A 167 -7.67 -4.12 34.52
C ARG A 167 -6.80 -4.90 35.51
N ARG A 168 -5.49 -5.03 35.23
CA ARG A 168 -4.53 -5.70 36.13
C ARG A 168 -4.38 -4.93 37.44
N GLY A 169 -4.27 -3.60 37.39
CA GLY A 169 -4.18 -2.75 38.58
C GLY A 169 -5.44 -2.84 39.46
N ILE A 170 -6.63 -2.86 38.85
CA ILE A 170 -7.90 -3.06 39.59
C ILE A 170 -7.94 -4.45 40.25
N LYS A 171 -7.52 -5.51 39.53
CA LYS A 171 -7.49 -6.87 40.06
C LYS A 171 -6.53 -6.98 41.25
N ALA A 172 -5.32 -6.41 41.13
CA ALA A 172 -4.33 -6.37 42.20
C ALA A 172 -4.81 -5.63 43.46
N LYS A 173 -5.50 -4.49 43.29
CA LYS A 173 -6.13 -3.76 44.41
C LYS A 173 -7.23 -4.59 45.09
N ARG A 174 -8.03 -5.33 44.32
CA ARG A 174 -9.10 -6.20 44.87
C ARG A 174 -8.54 -7.41 45.64
N THR A 175 -7.47 -8.06 45.17
CA THR A 175 -6.82 -9.15 45.91
C THR A 175 -6.18 -8.65 47.20
N SER A 176 -5.51 -7.50 47.18
CA SER A 176 -4.92 -6.90 48.39
C SER A 176 -5.98 -6.57 49.45
N LYS A 177 -7.17 -6.09 49.05
CA LYS A 177 -8.28 -5.78 49.98
C LYS A 177 -8.96 -7.03 50.55
N LYS A 178 -8.86 -8.20 49.88
CA LYS A 178 -9.46 -9.47 50.34
C LYS A 178 -8.57 -10.23 51.32
N ASN A 179 -7.26 -9.98 51.30
CA ASN A 179 -6.26 -10.60 52.18
C ASN A 179 -5.97 -9.78 53.45
N ARG A 180 -6.75 -8.71 53.70
CA ARG A 180 -6.70 -7.86 54.89
C ARG A 180 -7.99 -8.04 55.66
#